data_AF-G7YHM8-F1
#
_entry.id   AF-G7YHM8-F1
#
_cell.length_a   1.000
_cell.length_b   1.000
_cell.length_c   1.000
_cell.angle_alpha   90.00
_cell.angle_beta   90.00
_cell.angle_gamma   90.00
#
_symmetry.space_group_name_H-M   'P 1'
#
loop_
_entity.id
_entity.type
_entity.pdbx_description
1 polymer ?
#
loop_
_entity_poly.entity_id
_entity_poly.type
_entity_poly.pdbx_seq_one_letter_code
_entity_poly.pdbx_strand_id
1 'polypeptide(L)' 'MQTTLPEFKQTDFTVKRMHEEFVWLHDYLVEHEPYAGHIVPPVPPKPDFDASRAKLQRLGESEGSMPKEDLQKMKAELEA' A
#
# COMPACT_ATOMS: atom_id res chain seq x y z
N MET A 1 -0.36 12.35 10.47
CA MET A 1 -1.75 12.44 10.95
C MET A 1 -1.78 13.57 11.94
N GLN A 2 -2.62 14.57 11.70
CA GLN A 2 -2.79 15.70 12.61
C GLN A 2 -4.12 15.56 13.35
N THR A 3 -4.13 15.80 14.67
CA THR A 3 -5.31 15.66 15.53
C THR A 3 -5.27 16.65 16.69
N THR A 4 -6.45 17.01 17.21
CA THR A 4 -6.63 17.85 18.41
C THR A 4 -7.17 17.07 19.61
N LEU A 5 -7.32 15.74 19.46
CA LEU A 5 -7.89 14.85 20.46
C LEU A 5 -6.91 14.64 21.65
N PRO A 6 -7.36 14.84 22.91
CA PRO A 6 -6.48 14.81 24.08
C PRO A 6 -5.98 13.41 24.44
N GLU A 7 -6.60 12.35 23.93
CA GLU A 7 -6.24 10.95 24.18
C GLU A 7 -4.94 10.56 23.43
N PHE A 8 -4.59 11.31 22.39
CA PHE A 8 -3.36 11.10 21.63
C PHE A 8 -2.18 11.80 22.31
N LYS A 9 -1.05 11.09 22.44
CA LYS A 9 0.17 11.63 23.06
C LYS A 9 0.83 12.76 22.27
N GLN A 10 0.62 12.80 20.95
CA GLN A 10 1.19 13.78 20.02
C GLN A 10 0.08 14.26 19.09
N THR A 11 0.09 15.55 18.79
CA THR A 11 -0.91 16.19 17.90
C THR A 11 -0.58 16.01 16.43
N ASP A 12 0.67 15.66 16.09
CA ASP A 12 1.08 15.26 14.74
C ASP A 12 2.12 14.15 14.80
N PHE A 13 1.92 13.10 14.01
CA PHE A 13 2.81 11.95 13.93
C PHE A 13 2.63 11.17 12.63
N THR A 14 3.65 10.41 12.23
CA THR A 14 3.62 9.52 11.07
C THR A 14 4.09 8.13 11.46
N VAL A 15 3.41 7.10 10.95
CA VAL A 15 3.76 5.69 11.15
C VAL A 15 3.80 4.96 9.81
N LYS A 16 4.59 3.89 9.73
CA LYS A 16 4.59 2.96 8.61
C LYS A 16 3.85 1.69 9.02
N ARG A 17 2.95 1.21 8.17
CA ARG A 17 2.14 0.01 8.42
C ARG A 17 2.11 -0.89 7.19
N MET A 18 2.17 -2.19 7.40
CA MET A 18 2.00 -3.23 6.39
C MET A 18 0.52 -3.54 6.19
N HIS A 19 0.16 -4.08 5.02
CA HIS A 19 -1.22 -4.49 4.73
C HIS A 19 -1.80 -5.45 5.79
N GLU A 20 -1.00 -6.38 6.30
CA GLU A 20 -1.41 -7.31 7.35
C GLU A 20 -1.82 -6.61 8.67
N GLU A 21 -1.24 -5.45 8.99
CA GLU A 21 -1.65 -4.66 10.17
C GLU A 21 -3.05 -4.05 9.99
N PHE A 22 -3.46 -3.75 8.76
CA PHE A 22 -4.83 -3.29 8.46
C PHE A 22 -5.85 -4.43 8.53
N VAL A 23 -5.47 -5.62 8.06
CA VAL A 23 -6.29 -6.83 8.19
C VAL A 23 -6.53 -7.14 9.66
N TRP A 24 -5.45 -7.16 10.46
CA TRP A 24 -5.55 -7.38 11.90
C TRP A 24 -6.45 -6.35 12.60
N LEU A 25 -6.33 -5.07 12.28
CA LEU A 25 -7.17 -4.01 12.86
C LEU A 25 -8.64 -4.20 12.50
N HIS A 26 -8.93 -4.56 11.24
CA HIS A 26 -10.29 -4.83 10.81
C HIS A 26 -10.89 -6.02 11.57
N ASP A 27 -10.17 -7.14 11.63
CA ASP A 27 -10.64 -8.36 12.29
C ASP A 27 -10.92 -8.09 13.78
N TYR A 28 -10.01 -7.36 14.43
CA TYR A 28 -10.22 -6.89 15.81
C TYR A 28 -11.52 -6.09 15.96
N LEU A 29 -11.83 -5.15 15.05
CA LEU A 29 -13.05 -4.34 15.13
C LEU A 29 -14.33 -5.17 14.86
N VAL A 30 -14.26 -6.14 13.95
CA VAL A 30 -15.40 -7.02 13.61
C VAL A 30 -15.72 -7.99 14.74
N GLU A 31 -14.71 -8.55 15.40
CA GLU A 31 -14.88 -9.53 16.47
C GLU A 31 -15.21 -8.90 17.83
N HIS A 32 -15.06 -7.58 17.97
CA HIS A 32 -15.24 -6.90 19.24
C HIS A 32 -16.72 -6.59 19.52
N GLU A 33 -17.29 -7.36 20.46
CA GLU A 33 -18.73 -7.37 20.80
C GLU A 33 -19.36 -5.98 21.05
N PRO A 34 -18.70 -5.01 21.70
CA PRO A 34 -19.21 -3.64 21.81
C PRO A 34 -19.50 -2.91 20.49
N TYR A 35 -18.94 -3.37 19.37
CA TYR A 35 -19.21 -2.81 18.04
C TYR A 35 -20.29 -3.59 17.28
N ALA A 36 -20.92 -4.60 17.87
CA ALA A 36 -22.05 -5.30 17.27
C ALA A 36 -23.15 -4.32 16.84
N GLY A 37 -23.69 -4.53 15.64
CA GLY A 37 -24.68 -3.65 15.02
C GLY A 37 -24.12 -2.38 14.36
N HIS A 38 -22.83 -2.08 14.50
CA HIS A 38 -22.17 -1.03 13.75
C HIS A 38 -21.64 -1.54 12.41
N ILE A 39 -21.54 -0.65 11.43
CA ILE A 39 -20.97 -0.97 10.12
C ILE A 39 -19.46 -0.76 10.19
N VAL A 40 -18.70 -1.85 10.24
CA VAL A 40 -17.24 -1.81 10.11
C VAL A 40 -16.89 -1.65 8.62
N PRO A 41 -16.04 -0.67 8.23
CA PRO A 41 -15.58 -0.53 6.85
C PRO A 41 -14.86 -1.77 6.34
N PRO A 42 -14.94 -2.10 5.04
CA PRO A 42 -14.24 -3.26 4.49
C PRO A 42 -12.73 -3.09 4.53
N VAL A 43 -12.02 -4.22 4.60
CA VAL A 43 -10.55 -4.27 4.53
C VAL A 43 -10.06 -3.63 3.22
N PRO A 44 -9.00 -2.78 3.24
CA PRO A 44 -8.35 -2.32 2.03
C PRO A 44 -7.91 -3.51 1.16
N PRO A 45 -8.01 -3.44 -0.18
CA PRO A 45 -7.53 -4.53 -1.04
C PRO A 45 -6.04 -4.75 -0.84
N LYS A 46 -5.59 -6.02 -0.89
CA LYS A 46 -4.16 -6.33 -0.86
C LYS A 46 -3.51 -5.67 -2.08
N PRO A 47 -2.43 -4.90 -1.90
CA PRO A 47 -1.75 -4.30 -3.02
C PRO A 47 -1.13 -5.41 -3.88
N ASP A 48 -1.46 -5.42 -5.16
CA ASP A 48 -0.92 -6.34 -6.16
C ASP A 48 0.10 -5.59 -7.02
N PHE A 49 1.34 -6.06 -6.99
CA PHE A 49 2.45 -5.52 -7.76
C PHE A 49 3.02 -6.54 -8.75
N ASP A 50 2.37 -7.69 -8.95
CA ASP A 50 2.91 -8.79 -9.74
C ASP A 50 3.03 -8.41 -11.22
N ALA A 51 2.03 -7.71 -11.77
CA ALA A 51 2.07 -7.23 -13.14
C ALA A 51 3.21 -6.23 -13.37
N SER A 52 3.41 -5.29 -12.44
CA SER A 52 4.48 -4.29 -12.52
C SER A 52 5.86 -4.95 -12.36
N ARG A 53 6.01 -5.90 -11.44
CA ARG A 53 7.26 -6.68 -11.26
C ARG A 53 7.59 -7.50 -12.50
N ALA A 54 6.62 -8.20 -13.07
CA ALA A 54 6.82 -8.98 -14.28
C ALA A 54 7.23 -8.10 -15.47
N LYS A 55 6.63 -6.92 -15.60
CA LYS A 55 6.96 -5.97 -16.68
C LYS A 55 8.35 -5.33 -16.48
N LEU A 56 8.73 -5.01 -15.23
CA LEU A 56 10.08 -4.57 -14.88
C LEU A 56 11.13 -5.65 -15.16
N GLN A 57 10.83 -6.92 -14.87
CA GLN A 57 11.74 -8.03 -15.16
C GLN A 57 12.01 -8.16 -16.65
N ARG A 58 10.95 -8.16 -17.49
CA ARG A 58 11.06 -8.20 -18.96
C ARG A 58 11.88 -7.04 -19.53
N LEU A 59 11.75 -5.86 -18.93
CA LEU A 59 12.50 -4.69 -19.35
C LEU A 59 14.00 -4.85 -19.03
N GLY A 60 14.34 -5.43 -17.87
CA GLY A 60 15.71 -5.78 -17.51
C GLY A 60 16.33 -6.84 -18.43
N GLU A 61 15.56 -7.83 -18.85
CA GLU A 61 16.00 -8.85 -19.83
C GLU A 61 16.32 -8.23 -21.20
N SER A 62 15.74 -7.07 -21.52
CA SER A 62 15.91 -6.35 -22.78
C SER A 62 16.98 -5.24 -22.73
N GLU A 63 17.70 -5.08 -21.60
CA GLU A 63 18.67 -3.98 -21.40
C GLU A 63 19.87 -4.01 -22.38
N GLY A 64 20.13 -5.14 -23.05
CA GLY A 64 21.18 -5.28 -24.05
C GLY A 64 20.76 -5.06 -25.51
N SER A 65 19.46 -4.99 -25.80
CA SER A 65 18.94 -4.91 -27.18
C SER A 65 18.28 -3.57 -27.52
N MET A 66 18.12 -2.67 -26.55
CA MET A 66 17.47 -1.38 -26.74
C MET A 66 18.40 -0.21 -26.35
N PRO A 67 18.27 0.96 -27.00
CA PRO A 67 18.95 2.19 -26.58
C PRO A 67 18.59 2.58 -25.14
N LYS A 68 19.56 3.16 -24.42
CA LYS A 68 19.38 3.59 -23.01
C LYS A 68 18.22 4.58 -22.83
N GLU A 69 17.97 5.45 -23.80
CA GLU A 69 16.90 6.46 -23.73
C GLU A 69 15.51 5.81 -23.80
N ASP A 70 15.33 4.80 -24.65
CA ASP A 70 14.07 4.04 -24.76
C ASP A 70 13.79 3.24 -23.48
N LEU A 71 14.83 2.67 -22.87
CA LEU A 71 14.75 1.99 -21.58
C LEU A 71 14.34 2.91 -20.44
N GLN A 72 14.92 4.11 -20.37
CA GLN A 72 14.58 5.10 -19.34
C GLN A 72 13.14 5.57 -19.48
N LYS A 73 12.67 5.79 -20.71
CA LYS A 73 11.28 6.18 -20.97
C LYS A 73 10.32 5.07 -20.55
N MET A 74 10.61 3.82 -20.91
CA MET A 74 9.79 2.67 -20.50
C MET A 74 9.81 2.41 -18.99
N LYS A 75 10.94 2.61 -18.30
CA LYS A 75 11.01 2.50 -16.83
C LYS A 75 10.11 3.56 -16.15
N ALA A 76 10.21 4.82 -16.59
CA ALA A 76 9.43 5.92 -16.03
C ALA A 76 7.91 5.73 -16.21
N GLU A 77 7.46 5.15 -17.33
CA GLU A 77 6.04 4.84 -17.55
C GLU A 77 5.52 3.66 -16.68
N LEU A 78 6.41 2.83 -16.12
CA LEU A 78 6.05 1.70 -15.26
C LEU A 78 6.06 2.03 -13.77
N GLU A 79 6.78 3.08 -13.39
CA GLU A 79 6.89 3.57 -12.02
C GLU A 79 5.80 4.60 -11.66
N ALA A 80 5.02 5.06 -12.64
CA ALA A 80 3.86 5.94 -12.51
C ALA A 80 2.55 5.15 -12.29
#